data_AF-A0A944TBI7-F1
#
_entry.id   AF-A0A944TBI7-F1
#
_cell.length_a   1.000
_cell.length_b   1.000
_cell.length_c   1.000
_cell.angle_alpha   90.00
_cell.angle_beta   90.00
_cell.angle_gamma   90.00
#
_symmetry.space_group_name_H-M   'P 1'
#
loop_
_entity.id
_entity.type
_entity.pdbx_description
1 polymer ?
#
loop_
_entity_poly.entity_id
_entity_poly.type
_entity_poly.pdbx_seq_one_letter_code
_entity_poly.pdbx_strand_id
1 'polypeptide(L)'
;MADELPNSLPEAKHDMARPENGFQLLVNRLKAFGNADQIVEILYSPEMDTDLRADRFSEWADLEPENEFVGRCAARTLVAAGRHKEAHIYLQQWLLRDGAGAEPNALMSEVYLHLKEDNLAAACARKAHAAAKGDLNSSPGFVDISAYPKIRDFARLFRDKHGCRFHIEEGGQTLIHFHHWRTGGTTIRDSFRNLFDPNQIFIFGDYRDPFLKSRQELLDSPQEIRREIRFTSIHHALPAHYFFSDKFAYFTLLRDPIETAVSWYHWHVKNIELDPQWLDPDIKNGISIKEYAEKTLRTNNGNLLSRWLINLDAEPDLDNRHRGLPRAVWEMSDDELVAQAMQSLDKHFAFVGLTKCFDASLFILCLLLHSDRIPVYQWKGRSGNTGAATDNIEPEVSAMLLEANSADNDLYQKIQAQFNNRYGDALAWFNGEMAPFQMPGAAQFETLNAGEF
;
A
#
# COMPACT_ATOMS: atom_id res chain seq x y z
N MET A 1 -53.03 -30.92 32.29
CA MET A 1 -53.03 -29.60 31.62
C MET A 1 -52.19 -28.67 32.45
N ALA A 2 -51.23 -28.00 31.79
CA ALA A 2 -50.26 -27.00 32.24
C ALA A 2 -49.30 -27.47 33.35
N ASP A 3 -48.01 -27.73 33.09
CA ASP A 3 -46.92 -26.88 32.56
C ASP A 3 -46.26 -26.03 33.66
N GLU A 4 -45.10 -26.49 34.13
CA GLU A 4 -43.97 -25.62 34.48
C GLU A 4 -42.65 -26.29 34.03
N LEU A 5 -41.90 -25.57 33.20
CA LEU A 5 -40.58 -25.90 32.65
C LEU A 5 -39.49 -25.79 33.73
N PRO A 6 -38.50 -26.70 33.78
CA PRO A 6 -37.22 -26.42 34.42
C PRO A 6 -36.18 -25.95 33.41
N ASN A 7 -35.57 -24.80 33.72
CA ASN A 7 -34.32 -24.33 33.13
C ASN A 7 -33.17 -25.29 33.51
N SER A 8 -32.61 -25.98 32.51
CA SER A 8 -31.21 -26.43 32.54
C SER A 8 -30.69 -26.58 31.12
N LEU A 9 -29.68 -25.77 30.78
CA LEU A 9 -28.85 -26.00 29.60
C LEU A 9 -27.60 -26.81 30.04
N PRO A 10 -27.11 -27.77 29.23
CA PRO A 10 -26.03 -28.66 29.62
C PRO A 10 -24.66 -27.98 29.54
N GLU A 11 -23.80 -28.28 30.51
CA GLU A 11 -22.37 -27.97 30.47
C GLU A 11 -21.70 -28.67 29.27
N ALA A 12 -21.32 -27.88 28.26
CA ALA A 12 -20.44 -28.33 27.19
C ALA A 12 -18.98 -28.21 27.65
N LYS A 13 -18.37 -29.35 28.01
CA LYS A 13 -16.91 -29.48 28.06
C LYS A 13 -16.35 -29.36 26.64
N HIS A 14 -15.70 -28.25 26.33
CA HIS A 14 -14.85 -28.12 25.16
C HIS A 14 -13.37 -28.20 25.58
N ASP A 15 -12.78 -29.37 25.37
CA ASP A 15 -11.33 -29.50 25.15
C ASP A 15 -11.00 -28.69 23.88
N MET A 16 -10.37 -27.53 24.06
CA MET A 16 -9.81 -26.73 22.97
C MET A 16 -8.35 -27.13 22.80
N ALA A 17 -8.08 -27.93 21.78
CA ALA A 17 -6.73 -28.17 21.26
C ALA A 17 -6.04 -26.82 20.99
N ARG A 18 -4.83 -26.65 21.54
CA ARG A 18 -4.01 -25.43 21.36
C ARG A 18 -3.52 -25.33 19.91
N PRO A 19 -3.61 -24.15 19.26
CA PRO A 19 -2.88 -23.92 18.00
C PRO A 19 -1.45 -23.49 18.31
N GLU A 20 -0.48 -24.35 17.96
CA GLU A 20 0.96 -24.19 18.22
C GLU A 20 1.67 -23.11 17.36
N ASN A 21 0.99 -22.40 16.46
CA ASN A 21 1.68 -21.57 15.46
C ASN A 21 1.92 -20.09 15.83
N GLY A 22 1.07 -19.47 16.64
CA GLY A 22 1.28 -18.06 17.06
C GLY A 22 2.35 -17.89 18.14
N PHE A 23 2.50 -18.92 18.96
CA PHE A 23 3.34 -18.92 20.15
C PHE A 23 4.82 -19.17 19.82
N GLN A 24 5.10 -20.03 18.84
CA GLN A 24 6.47 -20.27 18.36
C GLN A 24 7.05 -19.04 17.65
N LEU A 25 6.21 -18.28 16.94
CA LEU A 25 6.59 -17.02 16.30
C LEU A 25 6.93 -15.94 17.34
N LEU A 26 6.17 -15.90 18.44
CA LEU A 26 6.42 -15.04 19.59
C LEU A 26 7.79 -15.35 20.23
N VAL A 27 8.09 -16.62 20.50
CA VAL A 27 9.40 -17.05 21.04
C VAL A 27 10.57 -16.65 20.13
N ASN A 28 10.40 -16.78 18.83
CA ASN A 28 11.47 -16.46 17.87
C ASN A 28 11.73 -14.95 17.77
N ARG A 29 10.71 -14.10 17.94
CA ARG A 29 10.87 -12.64 18.00
C ARG A 29 11.51 -12.17 19.32
N LEU A 30 11.21 -12.85 20.43
CA LEU A 30 11.74 -12.52 21.76
C LEU A 30 13.25 -12.83 21.89
N LYS A 31 13.77 -13.82 21.14
CA LYS A 31 15.21 -14.12 21.07
C LYS A 31 16.04 -13.03 20.39
N ALA A 32 15.41 -12.11 19.65
CA ALA A 32 16.10 -11.07 18.89
C ALA A 32 16.38 -9.77 19.67
N PHE A 33 15.71 -9.54 20.81
CA PHE A 33 15.72 -8.22 21.49
C PHE A 33 16.41 -8.16 22.87
N GLY A 34 16.82 -9.28 23.45
CA GLY A 34 17.54 -9.29 24.73
C GLY A 34 16.99 -10.30 25.74
N ASN A 35 17.84 -10.65 26.70
CA ASN A 35 17.82 -11.80 27.61
C ASN A 35 16.53 -12.67 27.62
N ALA A 36 16.49 -13.64 26.70
CA ALA A 36 15.37 -14.56 26.48
C ALA A 36 14.93 -15.34 27.73
N ASP A 37 15.80 -15.51 28.71
CA ASP A 37 15.53 -16.24 29.95
C ASP A 37 14.48 -15.54 30.83
N GLN A 38 14.49 -14.21 30.93
CA GLN A 38 13.48 -13.46 31.71
C GLN A 38 12.09 -13.51 31.06
N ILE A 39 12.05 -13.41 29.73
CA ILE A 39 10.80 -13.34 28.97
C ILE A 39 10.09 -14.70 28.98
N VAL A 40 10.86 -15.78 28.88
CA VAL A 40 10.34 -17.15 29.01
C VAL A 40 9.86 -17.38 30.44
N GLU A 41 10.60 -16.96 31.47
CA GLU A 41 10.15 -17.08 32.88
C GLU A 41 8.81 -16.35 33.11
N ILE A 42 8.65 -15.13 32.58
CA ILE A 42 7.45 -14.31 32.73
C ILE A 42 6.25 -14.85 31.89
N LEU A 43 6.49 -15.38 30.69
CA LEU A 43 5.41 -15.91 29.84
C LEU A 43 5.04 -17.37 30.15
N TYR A 44 6.00 -18.18 30.62
CA TYR A 44 5.85 -19.64 30.70
C TYR A 44 5.73 -20.20 32.11
N SER A 45 5.98 -19.43 33.17
CA SER A 45 5.76 -19.97 34.52
C SER A 45 4.25 -20.11 34.77
N PRO A 46 3.68 -21.33 34.74
CA PRO A 46 2.26 -21.55 34.99
C PRO A 46 1.91 -21.30 36.46
N GLU A 47 2.94 -21.29 37.31
CA GLU A 47 2.90 -21.01 38.75
C GLU A 47 3.04 -19.52 39.06
N MET A 48 3.40 -18.70 38.06
CA MET A 48 3.58 -17.28 38.31
C MET A 48 2.21 -16.60 38.42
N ASP A 49 2.07 -15.96 39.58
CA ASP A 49 0.92 -15.19 39.96
C ASP A 49 0.61 -14.05 38.96
N THR A 50 -0.68 -13.73 38.80
CA THR A 50 -1.16 -12.74 37.85
C THR A 50 -0.67 -11.33 38.19
N ASP A 51 -0.57 -10.98 39.47
CA ASP A 51 -0.05 -9.67 39.89
C ASP A 51 1.44 -9.56 39.61
N LEU A 52 2.22 -10.59 39.97
CA LEU A 52 3.65 -10.63 39.68
C LEU A 52 3.94 -10.54 38.18
N ARG A 53 3.14 -11.19 37.35
CA ARG A 53 3.23 -11.08 35.88
C ARG A 53 2.94 -9.66 35.41
N ALA A 54 1.92 -9.02 35.98
CA ALA A 54 1.55 -7.65 35.63
C ALA A 54 2.63 -6.64 36.02
N ASP A 55 3.22 -6.78 37.22
CA ASP A 55 4.33 -5.93 37.67
C ASP A 55 5.53 -6.02 36.72
N ARG A 56 5.94 -7.23 36.35
CA ARG A 56 7.09 -7.44 35.47
C ARG A 56 6.92 -6.82 34.08
N PHE A 57 5.73 -6.96 33.48
CA PHE A 57 5.48 -6.34 32.18
C PHE A 57 5.32 -4.82 32.29
N SER A 58 4.80 -4.31 33.39
CA SER A 58 4.67 -2.86 33.62
C SER A 58 6.04 -2.21 33.82
N GLU A 59 6.91 -2.82 34.64
CA GLU A 59 8.32 -2.42 34.80
C GLU A 59 9.04 -2.36 33.44
N TRP A 60 8.81 -3.35 32.59
CA TRP A 60 9.42 -3.37 31.27
C TRP A 60 8.82 -2.31 30.33
N ALA A 61 7.50 -2.13 30.34
CA ALA A 61 6.85 -1.09 29.56
C ALA A 61 7.33 0.32 29.94
N ASP A 62 7.65 0.55 31.22
CA ASP A 62 8.20 1.82 31.71
C ASP A 62 9.65 2.04 31.26
N LEU A 63 10.44 0.98 31.15
CA LEU A 63 11.81 1.03 30.63
C LEU A 63 11.85 1.24 29.11
N GLU A 64 10.85 0.73 28.40
CA GLU A 64 10.72 0.82 26.94
C GLU A 64 9.37 1.41 26.52
N PRO A 65 9.10 2.69 26.83
CA PRO A 65 7.80 3.28 26.63
C PRO A 65 7.40 3.38 25.15
N GLU A 66 8.34 3.30 24.21
CA GLU A 66 8.07 3.30 22.76
C GLU A 66 7.83 1.89 22.18
N ASN A 67 8.06 0.83 22.97
CA ASN A 67 7.87 -0.54 22.52
C ASN A 67 6.40 -0.97 22.65
N GLU A 68 5.65 -0.84 21.56
CA GLU A 68 4.21 -1.14 21.52
C GLU A 68 3.89 -2.58 21.95
N PHE A 69 4.77 -3.54 21.65
CA PHE A 69 4.55 -4.93 22.02
C PHE A 69 4.57 -5.12 23.55
N VAL A 70 5.56 -4.52 24.21
CA VAL A 70 5.69 -4.59 25.67
C VAL A 70 4.52 -3.87 26.34
N GLY A 71 4.12 -2.70 25.82
CA GLY A 71 2.92 -1.99 26.27
C GLY A 71 1.63 -2.81 26.15
N ARG A 72 1.46 -3.58 25.06
CA ARG A 72 0.31 -4.49 24.89
C ARG A 72 0.32 -5.63 25.91
N CYS A 73 1.49 -6.22 26.15
CA CYS A 73 1.62 -7.27 27.16
C CYS A 73 1.28 -6.73 28.56
N ALA A 74 1.81 -5.56 28.94
CA ALA A 74 1.52 -4.90 30.21
C ALA A 74 0.02 -4.64 30.40
N ALA A 75 -0.64 -4.03 29.41
CA ALA A 75 -2.07 -3.77 29.47
C ALA A 75 -2.89 -5.06 29.68
N ARG A 76 -2.57 -6.13 28.94
CA ARG A 76 -3.27 -7.43 29.06
C ARG A 76 -3.09 -8.07 30.42
N THR A 77 -1.87 -8.05 30.95
CA THR A 77 -1.58 -8.66 32.25
C THR A 77 -2.19 -7.86 33.40
N LEU A 78 -2.22 -6.53 33.30
CA LEU A 78 -2.90 -5.67 34.28
C LEU A 78 -4.42 -5.88 34.27
N VAL A 79 -5.04 -6.01 33.09
CA VAL A 79 -6.47 -6.37 32.99
C VAL A 79 -6.72 -7.75 33.61
N ALA A 80 -5.90 -8.74 33.29
CA ALA A 80 -6.03 -10.09 33.84
C ALA A 80 -5.84 -10.15 35.38
N ALA A 81 -5.02 -9.24 35.94
CA ALA A 81 -4.82 -9.07 37.38
C ALA A 81 -5.91 -8.20 38.06
N GLY A 82 -6.89 -7.69 37.31
CA GLY A 82 -7.93 -6.78 37.86
C GLY A 82 -7.45 -5.35 38.13
N ARG A 83 -6.25 -4.98 37.68
CA ARG A 83 -5.60 -3.67 37.87
C ARG A 83 -5.98 -2.69 36.76
N HIS A 84 -7.28 -2.50 36.57
CA HIS A 84 -7.84 -1.75 35.43
C HIS A 84 -7.40 -0.27 35.37
N LYS A 85 -7.15 0.38 36.51
CA LYS A 85 -6.66 1.78 36.55
C LYS A 85 -5.25 1.92 35.97
N GLU A 86 -4.41 0.91 36.16
CA GLU A 86 -3.04 0.92 35.65
C GLU A 86 -3.04 0.53 34.18
N ALA A 87 -3.86 -0.48 33.80
CA ALA A 87 -4.07 -0.82 32.39
C ALA A 87 -4.55 0.38 31.57
N HIS A 88 -5.39 1.24 32.15
CA HIS A 88 -5.88 2.46 31.51
C HIS A 88 -4.76 3.39 31.04
N ILE A 89 -3.70 3.55 31.83
CA ILE A 89 -2.58 4.46 31.53
C ILE A 89 -1.86 3.98 30.26
N TYR A 90 -1.53 2.69 30.21
CA TYR A 90 -0.86 2.09 29.05
C TYR A 90 -1.75 2.10 27.80
N LEU A 91 -3.03 1.80 27.94
CA LEU A 91 -3.97 1.82 26.82
C LEU A 91 -4.22 3.23 26.26
N GLN A 92 -4.23 4.27 27.11
CA GLN A 92 -4.32 5.66 26.65
C GLN A 92 -3.08 6.08 25.86
N GLN A 93 -1.89 5.75 26.38
CA GLN A 93 -0.63 6.03 25.68
C GLN A 93 -0.59 5.32 24.31
N TRP A 94 -1.07 4.08 24.25
CA TRP A 94 -1.13 3.34 22.99
C TRP A 94 -2.14 3.92 21.99
N LEU A 95 -3.36 4.25 22.41
CA LEU A 95 -4.38 4.84 21.53
C LEU A 95 -3.98 6.21 20.97
N LEU A 96 -3.10 6.95 21.66
CA LEU A 96 -2.52 8.20 21.15
C LEU A 96 -1.55 7.95 19.98
N ARG A 97 -0.95 6.76 19.89
CA ARG A 97 0.01 6.38 18.86
C ARG A 97 -0.64 5.62 17.70
N ASP A 98 -1.57 4.70 18.00
CA ASP A 98 -2.27 3.87 17.02
C ASP A 98 -3.78 3.90 17.25
N GLY A 99 -4.45 4.86 16.61
CA GLY A 99 -5.80 5.31 16.97
C GLY A 99 -6.98 4.40 16.56
N ALA A 100 -6.76 3.17 16.07
CA ALA A 100 -7.85 2.40 15.45
C ALA A 100 -7.85 0.87 15.59
N GLY A 101 -6.97 0.26 16.39
CA GLY A 101 -6.94 -1.21 16.51
C GLY A 101 -8.19 -1.83 17.16
N ALA A 102 -8.58 -3.04 16.76
CA ALA A 102 -9.69 -3.78 17.38
C ALA A 102 -9.38 -4.21 18.84
N GLU A 103 -8.19 -4.77 19.08
CA GLU A 103 -7.71 -5.20 20.40
C GLU A 103 -7.61 -4.06 21.45
N PRO A 104 -7.01 -2.88 21.18
CA PRO A 104 -6.99 -1.76 22.14
C PRO A 104 -8.37 -1.32 22.56
N ASN A 105 -9.27 -1.18 21.59
CA ASN A 105 -10.63 -0.71 21.84
C ASN A 105 -11.43 -1.74 22.65
N ALA A 106 -11.17 -3.03 22.47
CA ALA A 106 -11.77 -4.09 23.27
C ALA A 106 -11.28 -4.05 24.73
N LEU A 107 -9.95 -3.99 24.94
CA LEU A 107 -9.35 -3.88 26.28
C LEU A 107 -9.79 -2.59 26.99
N MET A 108 -9.87 -1.46 26.28
CA MET A 108 -10.38 -0.20 26.83
C MET A 108 -11.84 -0.27 27.21
N SER A 109 -12.66 -0.94 26.40
CA SER A 109 -14.05 -1.20 26.77
C SER A 109 -14.16 -1.97 28.08
N GLU A 110 -13.34 -3.01 28.26
CA GLU A 110 -13.30 -3.81 29.49
C GLU A 110 -12.85 -2.99 30.71
N VAL A 111 -11.78 -2.19 30.55
CA VAL A 111 -11.30 -1.29 31.60
C VAL A 111 -12.39 -0.30 32.02
N TYR A 112 -13.07 0.34 31.06
CA TYR A 112 -14.11 1.32 31.37
C TYR A 112 -15.36 0.72 32.00
N LEU A 113 -15.71 -0.53 31.67
CA LEU A 113 -16.79 -1.24 32.37
C LEU A 113 -16.46 -1.42 33.86
N HIS A 114 -15.22 -1.79 34.18
CA HIS A 114 -14.78 -1.94 35.57
C HIS A 114 -14.65 -0.59 36.31
N LEU A 115 -14.31 0.48 35.59
CA LEU A 115 -14.28 1.84 36.12
C LEU A 115 -15.67 2.51 36.19
N LYS A 116 -16.73 1.82 35.75
CA LYS A 116 -18.13 2.31 35.70
C LYS A 116 -18.32 3.55 34.81
N GLU A 117 -17.63 3.57 33.67
CA GLU A 117 -17.73 4.63 32.65
C GLU A 117 -18.53 4.15 31.42
N ASP A 118 -19.83 3.90 31.63
CA ASP A 118 -20.69 3.19 30.65
C ASP A 118 -20.72 3.81 29.25
N ASN A 119 -20.71 5.15 29.14
CA ASN A 119 -20.72 5.85 27.85
C ASN A 119 -19.45 5.60 27.04
N LEU A 120 -18.30 5.55 27.72
CA LEU A 120 -16.99 5.34 27.10
C LEU A 120 -16.77 3.87 26.78
N ALA A 121 -17.16 2.97 27.68
CA ALA A 121 -17.21 1.53 27.41
C ALA A 121 -18.02 1.23 26.14
N ALA A 122 -19.25 1.75 26.04
CA ALA A 122 -20.09 1.55 24.87
C ALA A 122 -19.48 2.15 23.59
N ALA A 123 -18.78 3.29 23.68
CA ALA A 123 -18.09 3.90 22.55
C ALA A 123 -16.89 3.06 22.08
N CYS A 124 -16.08 2.57 23.02
CA CYS A 124 -14.95 1.67 22.76
C CYS A 124 -15.42 0.33 22.18
N ALA A 125 -16.48 -0.27 22.71
CA ALA A 125 -17.07 -1.49 22.16
C ALA A 125 -17.56 -1.31 20.71
N ARG A 126 -18.20 -0.17 20.40
CA ARG A 126 -18.60 0.15 19.01
C ARG A 126 -17.39 0.30 18.08
N LYS A 127 -16.32 0.96 18.55
CA LYS A 127 -15.07 1.09 17.79
C LYS A 127 -14.38 -0.25 17.59
N ALA A 128 -14.31 -1.08 18.63
CA ALA A 128 -13.78 -2.44 18.56
C ALA A 128 -14.59 -3.28 17.56
N HIS A 129 -15.92 -3.19 17.58
CA HIS A 129 -16.77 -3.88 16.62
C HIS A 129 -16.60 -3.36 15.19
N ALA A 130 -16.45 -2.04 14.98
CA ALA A 130 -16.20 -1.47 13.66
C ALA A 130 -14.81 -1.88 13.12
N ALA A 131 -13.78 -1.86 13.96
CA ALA A 131 -12.44 -2.32 13.62
C ALA A 131 -12.42 -3.83 13.34
N ALA A 132 -13.03 -4.63 14.21
CA ALA A 132 -13.17 -6.08 14.02
C ALA A 132 -14.03 -6.43 12.79
N LYS A 133 -15.02 -5.61 12.42
CA LYS A 133 -15.76 -5.77 11.17
C LYS A 133 -14.93 -5.36 9.96
N GLY A 134 -14.03 -4.38 10.11
CA GLY A 134 -12.98 -4.08 9.13
C GLY A 134 -12.03 -5.27 8.93
N ASP A 135 -11.63 -5.93 10.02
CA ASP A 135 -10.76 -7.10 10.01
C ASP A 135 -11.51 -8.38 9.55
N LEU A 136 -12.78 -8.57 9.89
CA LEU A 136 -13.60 -9.71 9.45
C LEU A 136 -14.05 -9.58 7.99
N ASN A 137 -14.22 -8.34 7.50
CA ASN A 137 -14.37 -8.07 6.06
C ASN A 137 -13.03 -8.10 5.32
N SER A 138 -11.90 -8.28 6.01
CA SER A 138 -10.65 -8.69 5.39
C SER A 138 -10.72 -10.20 5.08
N SER A 139 -11.46 -10.52 4.01
CA SER A 139 -11.01 -11.60 3.13
C SER A 139 -9.53 -11.36 2.79
N PRO A 140 -8.72 -12.40 2.47
CA PRO A 140 -7.38 -12.16 1.97
C PRO A 140 -7.48 -11.05 0.94
N GLY A 141 -6.69 -9.99 1.07
CA GLY A 141 -6.75 -8.81 0.20
C GLY A 141 -6.30 -9.13 -1.24
N PHE A 142 -6.56 -10.36 -1.71
CA PHE A 142 -6.20 -10.97 -2.97
C PHE A 142 -7.15 -12.14 -3.31
N VAL A 143 -7.29 -12.41 -4.60
CA VAL A 143 -7.90 -13.59 -5.21
C VAL A 143 -6.81 -14.64 -5.44
N ASP A 144 -7.03 -15.86 -4.98
CA ASP A 144 -6.11 -17.00 -5.22
C ASP A 144 -6.40 -17.64 -6.59
N ILE A 145 -5.45 -17.55 -7.51
CA ILE A 145 -5.57 -18.10 -8.87
C ILE A 145 -5.79 -19.62 -8.85
N SER A 146 -5.21 -20.32 -7.87
CA SER A 146 -5.30 -21.78 -7.78
C SER A 146 -6.73 -22.26 -7.50
N ALA A 147 -7.56 -21.41 -6.89
CA ALA A 147 -8.96 -21.68 -6.64
C ALA A 147 -9.85 -21.63 -7.91
N TYR A 148 -9.33 -21.11 -9.04
CA TYR A 148 -10.10 -20.93 -10.29
C TYR A 148 -9.40 -21.64 -11.47
N PRO A 149 -9.84 -22.86 -11.85
CA PRO A 149 -9.15 -23.67 -12.86
C PRO A 149 -8.91 -22.96 -14.19
N LYS A 150 -9.88 -22.19 -14.70
CA LYS A 150 -9.72 -21.42 -15.95
C LYS A 150 -8.62 -20.36 -15.84
N ILE A 151 -8.60 -19.61 -14.73
CA ILE A 151 -7.59 -18.57 -14.49
C ILE A 151 -6.21 -19.23 -14.33
N ARG A 152 -6.13 -20.33 -13.58
CA ARG A 152 -4.90 -21.11 -13.40
C ARG A 152 -4.34 -21.63 -14.72
N ASP A 153 -5.18 -22.20 -15.57
CA ASP A 153 -4.74 -22.78 -16.84
C ASP A 153 -4.30 -21.68 -17.82
N PHE A 154 -5.01 -20.55 -17.84
CA PHE A 154 -4.58 -19.36 -18.58
C PHE A 154 -3.26 -18.81 -18.04
N ALA A 155 -3.13 -18.66 -16.72
CA ALA A 155 -1.92 -18.17 -16.06
C ALA A 155 -0.70 -19.02 -16.42
N ARG A 156 -0.85 -20.34 -16.43
CA ARG A 156 0.21 -21.27 -16.85
C ARG A 156 0.66 -21.01 -18.29
N LEU A 157 -0.27 -20.99 -19.24
CA LEU A 157 0.04 -20.75 -20.66
C LEU A 157 0.64 -19.36 -20.88
N PHE A 158 0.14 -18.36 -20.17
CA PHE A 158 0.65 -17.00 -20.24
C PHE A 158 2.09 -16.90 -19.69
N ARG A 159 2.36 -17.50 -18.53
CA ARG A 159 3.71 -17.53 -17.90
C ARG A 159 4.72 -18.22 -18.82
N ASP A 160 4.34 -19.32 -19.46
CA ASP A 160 5.22 -20.02 -20.41
C ASP A 160 5.59 -19.15 -21.63
N LYS A 161 4.67 -18.29 -22.09
CA LYS A 161 4.88 -17.40 -23.25
C LYS A 161 5.55 -16.08 -22.90
N HIS A 162 5.24 -15.50 -21.74
CA HIS A 162 5.52 -14.10 -21.42
C HIS A 162 6.23 -13.87 -20.08
N GLY A 163 6.37 -14.89 -19.23
CA GLY A 163 6.88 -14.77 -17.86
C GLY A 163 8.22 -14.03 -17.79
N CYS A 164 8.40 -13.24 -16.74
CA CYS A 164 9.67 -12.55 -16.51
C CYS A 164 10.56 -13.35 -15.53
N ARG A 165 11.80 -12.89 -15.34
CA ARG A 165 12.78 -13.51 -14.43
C ARG A 165 12.51 -13.25 -12.95
N PHE A 166 11.61 -12.33 -12.65
CA PHE A 166 11.27 -11.95 -11.28
C PHE A 166 10.08 -12.79 -10.81
N HIS A 167 10.21 -13.38 -9.62
CA HIS A 167 9.17 -14.22 -9.01
C HIS A 167 8.78 -13.59 -7.69
N ILE A 168 7.51 -13.21 -7.55
CA ILE A 168 7.02 -12.46 -6.38
C ILE A 168 7.15 -13.24 -5.06
N GLU A 169 7.24 -14.57 -5.11
CA GLU A 169 7.41 -15.44 -3.94
C GLU A 169 8.87 -15.79 -3.65
N GLU A 170 9.81 -15.46 -4.55
CA GLU A 170 11.23 -15.71 -4.34
C GLU A 170 11.82 -14.67 -3.35
N GLY A 171 12.58 -15.14 -2.36
CA GLY A 171 13.26 -14.28 -1.40
C GLY A 171 14.49 -13.58 -2.00
N GLY A 172 14.98 -12.54 -1.32
CA GLY A 172 16.17 -11.81 -1.76
C GLY A 172 15.98 -11.02 -3.05
N GLN A 173 14.74 -10.62 -3.38
CA GLN A 173 14.43 -9.76 -4.51
C GLN A 173 13.53 -8.61 -4.09
N THR A 174 13.62 -7.50 -4.79
CA THR A 174 12.78 -6.32 -4.55
C THR A 174 11.94 -5.96 -5.77
N LEU A 175 10.63 -5.96 -5.62
CA LEU A 175 9.70 -5.41 -6.59
C LEU A 175 9.56 -3.90 -6.36
N ILE A 176 9.90 -3.10 -7.37
CA ILE A 176 9.93 -1.64 -7.28
C ILE A 176 8.80 -1.05 -8.12
N HIS A 177 7.79 -0.52 -7.46
CA HIS A 177 6.74 0.26 -8.09
C HIS A 177 7.22 1.69 -8.33
N PHE A 178 7.48 2.03 -9.59
CA PHE A 178 7.70 3.42 -10.00
C PHE A 178 6.36 4.15 -10.04
N HIS A 179 6.07 4.87 -8.96
CA HIS A 179 4.78 5.53 -8.77
C HIS A 179 4.83 6.93 -9.39
N HIS A 180 4.50 7.03 -10.68
CA HIS A 180 4.27 8.33 -11.30
C HIS A 180 2.93 8.93 -10.84
N TRP A 181 2.86 10.26 -10.79
CA TRP A 181 1.67 10.96 -10.34
C TRP A 181 0.46 10.67 -11.23
N ARG A 182 -0.70 10.52 -10.58
CA ARG A 182 -2.03 10.47 -11.20
C ARG A 182 -2.26 9.31 -12.20
N THR A 183 -1.43 8.25 -12.14
CA THR A 183 -1.57 7.05 -12.97
C THR A 183 -2.29 5.88 -12.27
N GLY A 184 -2.92 6.13 -11.11
CA GLY A 184 -3.51 5.08 -10.28
C GLY A 184 -2.52 4.41 -9.31
N GLY A 185 -1.30 4.92 -9.21
CA GLY A 185 -0.24 4.29 -8.42
C GLY A 185 -0.52 4.19 -6.91
N THR A 186 -1.29 5.09 -6.30
CA THR A 186 -1.75 4.92 -4.90
C THR A 186 -2.58 3.65 -4.73
N THR A 187 -3.49 3.37 -5.68
CA THR A 187 -4.33 2.18 -5.66
C THR A 187 -3.49 0.92 -5.87
N ILE A 188 -2.55 0.93 -6.82
CA ILE A 188 -1.61 -0.17 -7.02
C ILE A 188 -0.81 -0.44 -5.76
N ARG A 189 -0.16 0.58 -5.21
CA ARG A 189 0.65 0.46 -4.00
C ARG A 189 -0.17 -0.16 -2.88
N ASP A 190 -1.32 0.43 -2.55
CA ASP A 190 -2.15 -0.04 -1.44
C ASP A 190 -2.63 -1.49 -1.67
N SER A 191 -2.90 -1.89 -2.92
CA SER A 191 -3.26 -3.27 -3.26
C SER A 191 -2.10 -4.26 -3.12
N PHE A 192 -0.90 -3.90 -3.61
CA PHE A 192 0.28 -4.77 -3.54
C PHE A 192 0.78 -4.94 -2.11
N ARG A 193 0.54 -3.99 -1.21
CA ARG A 193 0.83 -4.15 0.23
C ARG A 193 0.18 -5.40 0.82
N ASN A 194 -0.96 -5.82 0.29
CA ASN A 194 -1.67 -7.03 0.76
C ASN A 194 -0.97 -8.33 0.38
N LEU A 195 0.06 -8.30 -0.48
CA LEU A 195 0.78 -9.48 -0.94
C LEU A 195 2.04 -9.79 -0.12
N PHE A 196 2.54 -8.83 0.66
CA PHE A 196 3.82 -8.92 1.38
C PHE A 196 3.64 -8.75 2.90
N ASP A 197 4.60 -9.25 3.66
CA ASP A 197 4.68 -8.95 5.10
C ASP A 197 4.91 -7.44 5.30
N PRO A 198 4.24 -6.79 6.27
CA PRO A 198 4.43 -5.36 6.55
C PRO A 198 5.89 -4.93 6.74
N ASN A 199 6.74 -5.78 7.31
CA ASN A 199 8.16 -5.50 7.52
C ASN A 199 9.01 -5.61 6.25
N GLN A 200 8.45 -6.17 5.17
CA GLN A 200 9.09 -6.30 3.86
C GLN A 200 8.67 -5.20 2.89
N ILE A 201 7.98 -4.17 3.38
CA ILE A 201 7.41 -3.09 2.58
C ILE A 201 8.08 -1.77 2.96
N PHE A 202 8.47 -1.00 1.94
CA PHE A 202 8.99 0.35 2.13
C PHE A 202 8.35 1.35 1.17
N ILE A 203 7.77 2.45 1.67
CA ILE A 203 7.12 3.47 0.84
C ILE A 203 7.93 4.76 0.89
N PHE A 204 8.32 5.28 -0.27
CA PHE A 204 9.15 6.48 -0.36
C PHE A 204 8.37 7.66 -0.94
N GLY A 205 8.27 8.72 -0.13
CA GLY A 205 7.77 10.04 -0.54
C GLY A 205 6.30 10.11 -0.91
N ASP A 206 5.43 9.43 -0.15
CA ASP A 206 3.98 9.61 -0.27
C ASP A 206 3.52 10.86 0.50
N TYR A 207 2.36 11.41 0.15
CA TYR A 207 1.76 12.49 0.95
C TYR A 207 1.39 12.00 2.38
N ARG A 208 1.19 10.69 2.55
CA ARG A 208 0.94 10.03 3.86
C ARG A 208 2.22 9.75 4.64
N ASP A 209 3.33 9.49 3.93
CA ASP A 209 4.66 9.27 4.50
C ASP A 209 5.63 10.29 3.88
N PRO A 210 5.73 11.49 4.48
CA PRO A 210 6.44 12.61 3.88
C PRO A 210 7.86 12.25 3.43
N PHE A 211 8.28 12.82 2.30
CA PHE A 211 9.61 12.59 1.72
C PHE A 211 10.74 12.68 2.75
N LEU A 212 10.75 13.68 3.62
CA LEU A 212 11.82 13.85 4.61
C LEU A 212 11.89 12.69 5.61
N LYS A 213 10.73 12.17 6.04
CA LYS A 213 10.64 11.04 6.97
C LYS A 213 11.15 9.77 6.30
N SER A 214 10.59 9.41 5.14
CA SER A 214 11.00 8.22 4.41
C SER A 214 12.46 8.29 3.91
N ARG A 215 12.97 9.47 3.55
CA ARG A 215 14.40 9.68 3.27
C ARG A 215 15.26 9.37 4.48
N GLN A 216 14.89 9.88 5.65
CA GLN A 216 15.64 9.66 6.87
C GLN A 216 15.63 8.17 7.25
N GLU A 217 14.47 7.51 7.18
CA GLU A 217 14.35 6.06 7.38
C GLU A 217 15.24 5.26 6.43
N LEU A 218 15.30 5.65 5.14
CA LEU A 218 16.15 4.98 4.15
C LEU A 218 17.65 5.13 4.45
N LEU A 219 18.05 6.30 4.95
CA LEU A 219 19.45 6.62 5.29
C LEU A 219 19.89 5.95 6.60
N ASP A 220 18.99 5.88 7.58
CA ASP A 220 19.26 5.27 8.89
C ASP A 220 19.22 3.74 8.83
N SER A 221 18.53 3.16 7.84
CA SER A 221 18.41 1.71 7.67
C SER A 221 19.71 1.09 7.13
N PRO A 222 20.32 0.12 7.84
CA PRO A 222 21.45 -0.65 7.34
C PRO A 222 21.13 -1.34 6.01
N GLN A 223 22.15 -1.59 5.18
CA GLN A 223 21.95 -2.22 3.87
C GLN A 223 21.34 -3.63 3.99
N GLU A 224 21.68 -4.35 5.06
CA GLU A 224 21.18 -5.68 5.37
C GLU A 224 19.65 -5.67 5.53
N ILE A 225 19.12 -4.70 6.30
CA ILE A 225 17.68 -4.52 6.50
C ILE A 225 17.00 -4.10 5.19
N ARG A 226 17.61 -3.17 4.43
CA ARG A 226 17.03 -2.73 3.15
C ARG A 226 16.95 -3.86 2.12
N ARG A 227 17.87 -4.84 2.17
CA ARG A 227 17.83 -6.03 1.31
C ARG A 227 16.71 -7.01 1.65
N GLU A 228 16.12 -6.91 2.85
CA GLU A 228 14.94 -7.70 3.23
C GLU A 228 13.63 -7.10 2.69
N ILE A 229 13.65 -5.86 2.19
CA ILE A 229 12.49 -5.23 1.57
C ILE A 229 12.19 -5.90 0.23
N ARG A 230 10.99 -6.49 0.15
CA ARG A 230 10.50 -7.22 -1.04
C ARG A 230 9.60 -6.38 -1.92
N PHE A 231 8.94 -5.36 -1.36
CA PHE A 231 8.12 -4.44 -2.12
C PHE A 231 8.41 -3.00 -1.72
N THR A 232 8.63 -2.15 -2.71
CA THR A 232 8.73 -0.72 -2.49
C THR A 232 7.94 0.07 -3.51
N SER A 233 7.37 1.19 -3.09
CA SER A 233 6.70 2.14 -3.97
C SER A 233 7.33 3.50 -3.83
N ILE A 234 7.82 4.03 -4.95
CA ILE A 234 8.67 5.22 -4.98
C ILE A 234 7.95 6.31 -5.75
N HIS A 235 7.54 7.39 -5.07
CA HIS A 235 6.81 8.50 -5.68
C HIS A 235 7.72 9.69 -6.06
N HIS A 236 8.93 9.38 -6.52
CA HIS A 236 9.97 10.36 -6.87
C HIS A 236 10.82 9.82 -8.03
N ALA A 237 11.55 10.72 -8.70
CA ALA A 237 12.60 10.37 -9.67
C ALA A 237 13.85 9.80 -8.96
N LEU A 238 13.69 8.76 -8.13
CA LEU A 238 14.78 8.17 -7.36
C LEU A 238 15.20 6.83 -7.99
N PRO A 239 16.50 6.61 -8.28
CA PRO A 239 17.07 5.32 -8.68
C PRO A 239 17.02 4.30 -7.53
N ALA A 240 15.82 3.84 -7.20
CA ALA A 240 15.57 3.06 -5.98
C ALA A 240 16.32 1.73 -5.91
N HIS A 241 16.66 1.12 -7.05
CA HIS A 241 17.40 -0.14 -7.11
C HIS A 241 18.80 -0.09 -6.48
N TYR A 242 19.38 1.09 -6.29
CA TYR A 242 20.65 1.23 -5.57
C TYR A 242 20.55 0.96 -4.06
N PHE A 243 19.35 0.94 -3.49
CA PHE A 243 19.15 0.88 -2.04
C PHE A 243 18.67 -0.46 -1.51
N PHE A 244 18.11 -1.33 -2.35
CA PHE A 244 17.44 -2.56 -1.94
C PHE A 244 18.22 -3.81 -2.40
N SER A 245 17.54 -4.86 -2.85
CA SER A 245 18.21 -6.05 -3.38
C SER A 245 18.87 -5.81 -4.75
N ASP A 246 20.01 -6.46 -4.96
CA ASP A 246 20.71 -6.51 -6.25
C ASP A 246 19.86 -7.21 -7.34
N LYS A 247 18.91 -8.08 -6.94
CA LYS A 247 17.90 -8.67 -7.82
C LYS A 247 16.60 -7.90 -7.67
N PHE A 248 16.23 -7.13 -8.68
CA PHE A 248 15.03 -6.28 -8.65
C PHE A 248 14.24 -6.33 -9.95
N ALA A 249 13.02 -5.83 -9.91
CA ALA A 249 12.22 -5.56 -11.09
C ALA A 249 11.40 -4.28 -10.88
N TYR A 250 11.47 -3.35 -11.85
CA TYR A 250 10.56 -2.23 -11.87
C TYR A 250 9.24 -2.58 -12.53
N PHE A 251 8.18 -1.94 -12.07
CA PHE A 251 6.93 -1.86 -12.81
C PHE A 251 6.25 -0.50 -12.62
N THR A 252 5.40 -0.13 -13.57
CA THR A 252 4.56 1.06 -13.47
C THR A 252 3.30 0.94 -14.33
N LEU A 253 2.36 1.86 -14.14
CA LEU A 253 1.25 2.11 -15.07
C LEU A 253 1.36 3.53 -15.61
N LEU A 254 1.09 3.67 -16.90
CA LEU A 254 1.03 4.95 -17.59
C LEU A 254 -0.41 5.36 -17.87
N ARG A 255 -0.63 6.67 -17.86
CA ARG A 255 -1.90 7.29 -18.22
C ARG A 255 -1.65 8.27 -19.36
N ASP A 256 -2.69 8.53 -20.14
CA ASP A 256 -2.67 9.61 -21.12
C ASP A 256 -2.12 10.91 -20.49
N PRO A 257 -1.13 11.58 -21.11
CA PRO A 257 -0.49 12.74 -20.49
C PRO A 257 -1.42 13.94 -20.29
N ILE A 258 -2.41 14.14 -21.18
CA ILE A 258 -3.39 15.20 -21.03
C ILE A 258 -4.29 14.89 -19.83
N GLU A 259 -4.81 13.67 -19.75
CA GLU A 259 -5.59 13.24 -18.58
C GLU A 259 -4.79 13.36 -17.27
N THR A 260 -3.49 13.08 -17.32
CA THR A 260 -2.57 13.20 -16.18
C THR A 260 -2.45 14.65 -15.74
N ALA A 261 -2.21 15.58 -16.68
CA ALA A 261 -2.10 17.02 -16.40
C ALA A 261 -3.41 17.61 -15.85
N VAL A 262 -4.55 17.27 -16.46
CA VAL A 262 -5.88 17.67 -15.97
C VAL A 262 -6.15 17.12 -14.58
N SER A 263 -5.82 15.85 -14.34
CA SER A 263 -5.97 15.22 -13.02
C SER A 263 -5.08 15.86 -11.97
N TRP A 264 -3.86 16.26 -12.35
CA TRP A 264 -2.92 16.95 -11.47
C TRP A 264 -3.46 18.32 -11.04
N TYR A 265 -3.93 19.13 -12.00
CA TYR A 265 -4.54 20.44 -11.74
C TYR A 265 -5.74 20.32 -10.78
N HIS A 266 -6.73 19.48 -11.11
CA HIS A 266 -7.91 19.34 -10.27
C HIS A 266 -7.63 18.70 -8.90
N TRP A 267 -6.61 17.85 -8.82
CA TRP A 267 -6.17 17.34 -7.52
C TRP A 267 -5.57 18.46 -6.66
N HIS A 268 -4.81 19.39 -7.23
CA HIS A 268 -4.33 20.56 -6.49
C HIS A 268 -5.51 21.41 -6.01
N VAL A 269 -6.43 21.78 -6.91
CA VAL A 269 -7.62 22.57 -6.58
C VAL A 269 -8.44 21.94 -5.46
N LYS A 270 -8.66 20.62 -5.50
CA LYS A 270 -9.43 19.90 -4.47
C LYS A 270 -8.76 19.93 -3.09
N ASN A 271 -7.44 20.06 -3.02
CA ASN A 271 -6.67 19.97 -1.79
C ASN A 271 -6.14 21.32 -1.29
N ILE A 272 -6.55 22.45 -1.89
CA ILE A 272 -6.11 23.80 -1.50
C ILE A 272 -6.32 24.05 0.01
N GLU A 273 -7.44 23.60 0.56
CA GLU A 273 -7.80 23.80 1.98
C GLU A 273 -6.93 23.02 2.97
N LEU A 274 -6.17 22.01 2.51
CA LEU A 274 -5.26 21.26 3.37
C LEU A 274 -3.95 22.02 3.67
N ASP A 275 -3.79 23.21 3.08
CA ASP A 275 -2.59 24.06 3.06
C ASP A 275 -1.24 23.33 3.16
N PRO A 276 -0.96 22.34 2.29
CA PRO A 276 0.30 21.65 2.33
C PRO A 276 1.36 22.40 1.52
N GLN A 277 2.60 22.37 2.00
CA GLN A 277 3.78 22.91 1.29
C GLN A 277 4.06 22.23 -0.08
N TRP A 278 3.38 21.13 -0.41
CA TRP A 278 3.54 20.38 -1.66
C TRP A 278 2.60 20.80 -2.80
N LEU A 279 1.67 21.74 -2.56
CA LEU A 279 0.83 22.28 -3.64
C LEU A 279 1.61 23.23 -4.54
N ASP A 280 1.34 23.20 -5.85
CA ASP A 280 1.72 24.26 -6.78
C ASP A 280 1.20 25.63 -6.25
N PRO A 281 2.11 26.59 -5.96
CA PRO A 281 1.74 27.88 -5.39
C PRO A 281 0.78 28.69 -6.26
N ASP A 282 0.88 28.57 -7.59
CA ASP A 282 0.04 29.35 -8.49
C ASP A 282 -1.38 28.77 -8.52
N ILE A 283 -1.53 27.44 -8.48
CA ILE A 283 -2.86 26.81 -8.34
C ILE A 283 -3.48 27.17 -7.00
N LYS A 284 -2.68 27.22 -5.92
CA LYS A 284 -3.13 27.70 -4.61
C LYS A 284 -3.60 29.16 -4.67
N ASN A 285 -2.95 29.99 -5.49
CA ASN A 285 -3.34 31.38 -5.75
C ASN A 285 -4.54 31.51 -6.72
N GLY A 286 -5.12 30.39 -7.17
CA GLY A 286 -6.37 30.37 -7.91
C GLY A 286 -6.23 30.50 -9.42
N ILE A 287 -5.07 30.18 -10.01
CA ILE A 287 -4.97 30.16 -11.49
C ILE A 287 -5.94 29.14 -12.10
N SER A 288 -6.52 29.50 -13.22
CA SER A 288 -7.35 28.63 -14.06
C SER A 288 -6.51 27.51 -14.71
N ILE A 289 -7.18 26.48 -15.23
CA ILE A 289 -6.51 25.42 -15.99
C ILE A 289 -5.84 25.95 -17.26
N LYS A 290 -6.39 27.02 -17.86
CA LYS A 290 -5.78 27.71 -19.01
C LYS A 290 -4.46 28.34 -18.63
N GLU A 291 -4.44 29.14 -17.55
CA GLU A 291 -3.21 29.75 -17.03
C GLU A 291 -2.18 28.70 -16.58
N TYR A 292 -2.64 27.55 -16.04
CA TYR A 292 -1.76 26.42 -15.72
C TYR A 292 -1.14 25.79 -16.98
N ALA A 293 -1.91 25.59 -18.05
CA ALA A 293 -1.42 25.08 -19.32
C ALA A 293 -0.40 26.05 -19.95
N GLU A 294 -0.72 27.35 -20.00
CA GLU A 294 0.17 28.41 -20.48
C GLU A 294 1.48 28.46 -19.68
N LYS A 295 1.40 28.38 -18.35
CA LYS A 295 2.58 28.30 -17.47
C LYS A 295 3.43 27.08 -17.82
N THR A 296 2.82 25.90 -17.88
CA THR A 296 3.53 24.63 -18.09
C THR A 296 4.29 24.64 -19.42
N LEU A 297 3.65 25.14 -20.48
CA LEU A 297 4.26 25.33 -21.80
C LEU A 297 5.41 26.35 -21.74
N ARG A 298 5.16 27.55 -21.21
CA ARG A 298 6.14 28.64 -21.16
C ARG A 298 7.39 28.29 -20.35
N THR A 299 7.25 27.55 -19.26
CA THR A 299 8.38 27.21 -18.36
C THR A 299 9.04 25.88 -18.69
N ASN A 300 8.62 25.17 -19.74
CA ASN A 300 9.09 23.82 -20.07
C ASN A 300 8.99 22.83 -18.88
N ASN A 301 7.92 22.96 -18.07
CA ASN A 301 7.71 22.15 -16.86
C ASN A 301 6.90 20.87 -17.10
N GLY A 302 6.59 20.56 -18.37
CA GLY A 302 5.95 19.31 -18.76
C GLY A 302 6.96 18.17 -19.00
N ASN A 303 6.49 17.11 -19.64
CA ASN A 303 7.27 15.90 -19.96
C ASN A 303 7.87 15.20 -18.72
N LEU A 304 7.21 15.30 -17.57
CA LEU A 304 7.74 14.86 -16.29
C LEU A 304 7.96 13.35 -16.20
N LEU A 305 7.14 12.55 -16.87
CA LEU A 305 7.28 11.10 -16.87
C LEU A 305 8.60 10.71 -17.54
N SER A 306 8.83 11.19 -18.77
CA SER A 306 10.04 10.91 -19.54
C SER A 306 11.28 11.37 -18.77
N ARG A 307 11.23 12.58 -18.21
CA ARG A 307 12.33 13.14 -17.40
C ARG A 307 12.63 12.29 -16.16
N TRP A 308 11.60 11.78 -15.48
CA TRP A 308 11.79 10.92 -14.30
C TRP A 308 12.35 9.55 -14.64
N LEU A 309 11.94 8.96 -15.76
CA LEU A 309 12.43 7.67 -16.22
C LEU A 309 13.93 7.72 -16.54
N ILE A 310 14.38 8.78 -17.22
CA ILE A 310 15.80 9.01 -17.54
C ILE A 310 16.65 9.04 -16.26
N ASN A 311 16.11 9.60 -15.18
CA ASN A 311 16.86 9.72 -13.94
C ASN A 311 17.19 8.37 -13.29
N LEU A 312 16.50 7.28 -13.66
CA LEU A 312 16.80 5.95 -13.12
C LEU A 312 18.21 5.46 -13.48
N ASP A 313 18.84 6.02 -14.51
CA ASP A 313 20.22 5.69 -14.89
C ASP A 313 21.28 6.61 -14.24
N ALA A 314 20.86 7.60 -13.45
CA ALA A 314 21.76 8.48 -12.71
C ALA A 314 22.16 7.91 -11.34
N GLU A 315 23.23 8.44 -10.77
CA GLU A 315 23.56 8.18 -9.36
C GLU A 315 22.45 8.77 -8.45
N PRO A 316 22.08 8.05 -7.37
CA PRO A 316 21.01 8.51 -6.50
C PRO A 316 21.40 9.76 -5.71
N ASP A 317 20.70 10.86 -5.97
CA ASP A 317 20.82 12.12 -5.22
C ASP A 317 19.66 12.29 -4.23
N LEU A 318 19.92 11.96 -2.96
CA LEU A 318 18.94 12.09 -1.88
C LEU A 318 18.81 13.52 -1.34
N ASP A 319 19.71 14.43 -1.70
CA ASP A 319 19.64 15.84 -1.30
C ASP A 319 18.73 16.66 -2.22
N ASN A 320 18.21 16.01 -3.25
CA ASN A 320 17.43 16.60 -4.30
C ASN A 320 15.93 16.75 -3.96
N ARG A 321 15.64 17.77 -3.16
CA ARG A 321 14.31 18.00 -2.56
C ARG A 321 13.24 18.52 -3.54
N HIS A 322 13.62 18.97 -4.75
CA HIS A 322 12.74 19.74 -5.65
C HIS A 322 12.69 19.21 -7.08
N ARG A 323 12.60 17.87 -7.24
CA ARG A 323 12.60 17.20 -8.55
C ARG A 323 13.85 17.47 -9.39
N GLY A 324 14.98 17.85 -8.78
CA GLY A 324 16.20 18.36 -9.44
C GLY A 324 17.00 17.31 -10.19
N LEU A 325 16.29 16.62 -11.07
CA LEU A 325 16.80 16.12 -12.33
C LEU A 325 17.96 17.01 -12.83
N PRO A 326 19.06 16.40 -13.27
CA PRO A 326 20.21 17.13 -13.79
C PRO A 326 19.76 18.18 -14.81
N ARG A 327 20.38 19.36 -14.79
CA ARG A 327 20.06 20.46 -15.72
C ARG A 327 20.00 19.99 -17.18
N ALA A 328 20.89 19.07 -17.55
CA ALA A 328 20.93 18.47 -18.89
C ALA A 328 19.59 17.84 -19.30
N VAL A 329 18.85 17.22 -18.38
CA VAL A 329 17.53 16.62 -18.67
C VAL A 329 16.55 17.70 -19.13
N TRP A 330 16.59 18.89 -18.52
CA TRP A 330 15.71 20.03 -18.87
C TRP A 330 16.04 20.68 -20.22
N GLU A 331 17.25 20.47 -20.72
CA GLU A 331 17.75 21.03 -21.98
C GLU A 331 17.63 20.05 -23.16
N MET A 332 17.25 18.80 -22.91
CA MET A 332 17.01 17.79 -23.96
C MET A 332 15.82 18.16 -24.85
N SER A 333 15.95 17.85 -26.13
CA SER A 333 14.83 17.84 -27.07
C SER A 333 13.83 16.73 -26.75
N ASP A 334 12.60 16.85 -27.27
CA ASP A 334 11.57 15.84 -27.06
C ASP A 334 11.97 14.46 -27.59
N ASP A 335 12.60 14.40 -28.76
CA ASP A 335 13.08 13.14 -29.35
C ASP A 335 14.14 12.45 -28.46
N GLU A 336 15.04 13.24 -27.86
CA GLU A 336 16.04 12.73 -26.92
C GLU A 336 15.39 12.23 -25.63
N LEU A 337 14.39 12.96 -25.11
CA LEU A 337 13.62 12.54 -23.93
C LEU A 337 12.93 11.20 -24.16
N VAL A 338 12.23 11.04 -25.29
CA VAL A 338 11.55 9.80 -25.64
C VAL A 338 12.54 8.65 -25.80
N ALA A 339 13.63 8.87 -26.54
CA ALA A 339 14.61 7.83 -26.80
C ALA A 339 15.25 7.30 -25.50
N GLN A 340 15.66 8.20 -24.60
CA GLN A 340 16.27 7.80 -23.33
C GLN A 340 15.24 7.21 -22.35
N ALA A 341 14.01 7.74 -22.27
CA ALA A 341 12.97 7.16 -21.44
C ALA A 341 12.61 5.73 -21.88
N MET A 342 12.53 5.47 -23.19
CA MET A 342 12.35 4.12 -23.73
C MET A 342 13.52 3.20 -23.35
N GLN A 343 14.76 3.68 -23.41
CA GLN A 343 15.94 2.91 -22.98
C GLN A 343 15.87 2.54 -21.50
N SER A 344 15.49 3.48 -20.62
CA SER A 344 15.35 3.20 -19.18
C SER A 344 14.21 2.21 -18.91
N LEU A 345 13.10 2.29 -19.65
CA LEU A 345 12.01 1.31 -19.58
C LEU A 345 12.50 -0.09 -19.96
N ASP A 346 13.15 -0.23 -21.11
CA ASP A 346 13.66 -1.52 -21.61
C ASP A 346 14.70 -2.14 -20.67
N LYS A 347 15.52 -1.30 -20.01
CA LYS A 347 16.58 -1.76 -19.12
C LYS A 347 16.08 -2.23 -17.76
N HIS A 348 15.12 -1.51 -17.16
CA HIS A 348 14.79 -1.68 -15.74
C HIS A 348 13.42 -2.32 -15.49
N PHE A 349 12.46 -2.19 -16.42
CA PHE A 349 11.07 -2.54 -16.16
C PHE A 349 10.74 -3.95 -16.64
N ALA A 350 10.21 -4.76 -15.72
CA ALA A 350 9.57 -6.03 -16.06
C ALA A 350 8.18 -5.82 -16.68
N PHE A 351 7.52 -4.70 -16.36
CA PHE A 351 6.17 -4.42 -16.85
C PHE A 351 5.84 -2.92 -16.87
N VAL A 352 5.16 -2.51 -17.92
CA VAL A 352 4.56 -1.17 -18.06
C VAL A 352 3.11 -1.36 -18.49
N GLY A 353 2.18 -1.06 -17.59
CA GLY A 353 0.73 -1.18 -17.81
C GLY A 353 0.08 0.14 -18.22
N LEU A 354 -1.23 0.10 -18.47
CA LEU A 354 -2.01 1.28 -18.86
C LEU A 354 -3.17 1.50 -17.88
N THR A 355 -3.28 2.72 -17.34
CA THR A 355 -4.36 3.10 -16.42
C THR A 355 -5.75 2.96 -17.06
N LYS A 356 -5.88 3.20 -18.38
CA LYS A 356 -7.15 3.01 -19.11
C LYS A 356 -7.66 1.56 -19.14
N CYS A 357 -6.77 0.59 -18.91
CA CYS A 357 -7.08 -0.83 -18.79
C CYS A 357 -6.52 -1.36 -17.46
N PHE A 358 -6.82 -0.65 -16.36
CA PHE A 358 -6.21 -0.87 -15.05
C PHE A 358 -6.32 -2.32 -14.58
N ASP A 359 -7.51 -2.90 -14.63
CA ASP A 359 -7.75 -4.26 -14.12
C ASP A 359 -6.99 -5.31 -14.91
N ALA A 360 -7.06 -5.22 -16.25
CA ALA A 360 -6.29 -6.08 -17.13
C ALA A 360 -4.78 -5.89 -16.89
N SER A 361 -4.31 -4.66 -16.70
CA SER A 361 -2.90 -4.37 -16.43
C SER A 361 -2.44 -4.98 -15.10
N LEU A 362 -3.26 -4.88 -14.05
CA LEU A 362 -2.99 -5.49 -12.76
C LEU A 362 -2.95 -7.02 -12.84
N PHE A 363 -3.93 -7.61 -13.55
CA PHE A 363 -3.98 -9.04 -13.79
C PHE A 363 -2.74 -9.54 -14.52
N ILE A 364 -2.41 -8.93 -15.67
CA ILE A 364 -1.23 -9.27 -16.47
C ILE A 364 0.06 -9.13 -15.65
N LEU A 365 0.21 -8.05 -14.88
CA LEU A 365 1.35 -7.87 -13.98
C LEU A 365 1.50 -9.03 -13.00
N CYS A 366 0.42 -9.45 -12.33
CA CYS A 366 0.46 -10.57 -11.39
C CYS A 366 0.90 -11.87 -12.09
N LEU A 367 0.41 -12.12 -13.30
CA LEU A 367 0.82 -13.28 -14.08
C LEU A 367 2.30 -13.23 -14.47
N LEU A 368 2.80 -12.07 -14.92
CA LEU A 368 4.20 -11.87 -15.30
C LEU A 368 5.15 -12.10 -14.13
N LEU A 369 4.77 -11.68 -12.93
CA LEU A 369 5.53 -11.84 -11.69
C LEU A 369 5.40 -13.24 -11.07
N HIS A 370 4.74 -14.18 -11.75
CA HIS A 370 4.43 -15.52 -11.26
C HIS A 370 3.65 -15.53 -9.94
N SER A 371 2.86 -14.50 -9.69
CA SER A 371 2.00 -14.44 -8.51
C SER A 371 0.82 -15.37 -8.69
N ASP A 372 0.58 -16.25 -7.73
CA ASP A 372 -0.68 -17.01 -7.62
C ASP A 372 -1.78 -16.21 -6.91
N ARG A 373 -1.49 -14.97 -6.52
CA ARG A 373 -2.38 -14.07 -5.80
C ARG A 373 -2.59 -12.77 -6.60
N ILE A 374 -3.84 -12.42 -6.89
CA ILE A 374 -4.19 -11.14 -7.54
C ILE A 374 -4.76 -10.22 -6.48
N PRO A 375 -4.12 -9.08 -6.13
CA PRO A 375 -4.58 -8.26 -5.03
C PRO A 375 -5.94 -7.62 -5.33
N VAL A 376 -6.83 -7.65 -4.34
CA VAL A 376 -8.08 -6.87 -4.35
C VAL A 376 -7.71 -5.45 -3.92
N TYR A 377 -8.33 -4.47 -4.56
CA TYR A 377 -8.00 -3.07 -4.36
C TYR A 377 -9.24 -2.23 -4.11
N GLN A 378 -9.06 -1.07 -3.50
CA GLN A 378 -10.08 -0.01 -3.48
C GLN A 378 -9.57 1.16 -4.31
N TRP A 379 -10.40 1.66 -5.23
CA TRP A 379 -10.02 2.84 -6.00
C TRP A 379 -9.89 4.07 -5.10
N LYS A 380 -8.69 4.63 -5.00
CA LYS A 380 -8.39 5.85 -4.23
C LYS A 380 -8.18 7.07 -5.14
N GLY A 381 -8.33 6.89 -6.46
CA GLY A 381 -8.09 7.88 -7.49
C GLY A 381 -9.32 8.68 -7.97
N ARG A 382 -10.48 8.65 -7.28
CA ARG A 382 -11.63 9.51 -7.62
C ARG A 382 -11.31 10.98 -7.29
N SER A 383 -10.52 11.64 -8.13
CA SER A 383 -10.82 13.05 -8.46
C SER A 383 -12.17 12.99 -9.16
N GLY A 384 -13.26 13.23 -8.42
CA GLY A 384 -14.63 12.80 -8.74
C GLY A 384 -15.17 13.14 -10.13
N ASN A 385 -14.50 14.00 -10.90
CA ASN A 385 -14.90 14.44 -12.23
C ASN A 385 -13.79 14.35 -13.29
N THR A 386 -12.66 13.63 -13.11
CA THR A 386 -11.55 13.73 -14.09
C THR A 386 -11.93 13.36 -15.53
N GLY A 387 -12.81 12.38 -15.75
CA GLY A 387 -13.31 12.05 -17.09
C GLY A 387 -14.09 13.23 -17.68
N ALA A 388 -15.16 13.65 -17.00
CA ALA A 388 -15.96 14.82 -17.39
C ALA A 388 -15.15 16.12 -17.50
N ALA A 389 -14.12 16.32 -16.67
CA ALA A 389 -13.26 17.50 -16.73
C ALA A 389 -12.31 17.47 -17.93
N THR A 390 -11.87 16.27 -18.35
CA THR A 390 -11.08 16.09 -19.58
C THR A 390 -11.98 16.26 -20.80
N ASP A 391 -13.19 15.67 -20.79
CA ASP A 391 -14.14 15.74 -21.91
C ASP A 391 -14.63 17.18 -22.20
N ASN A 392 -14.66 18.03 -21.17
CA ASN A 392 -15.11 19.42 -21.27
C ASN A 392 -13.97 20.44 -21.37
N ILE A 393 -12.72 20.01 -21.57
CA ILE A 393 -11.60 20.94 -21.69
C ILE A 393 -11.67 21.71 -23.01
N GLU A 394 -11.38 23.01 -22.98
CA GLU A 394 -11.36 23.82 -24.19
C GLU A 394 -10.25 23.34 -25.16
N PRO A 395 -10.49 23.32 -26.48
CA PRO A 395 -9.50 22.83 -27.45
C PRO A 395 -8.14 23.54 -27.38
N GLU A 396 -8.15 24.85 -27.10
CA GLU A 396 -6.93 25.65 -26.93
C GLU A 396 -6.10 25.16 -25.72
N VAL A 397 -6.76 24.88 -24.59
CA VAL A 397 -6.10 24.37 -23.38
C VAL A 397 -5.56 22.96 -23.61
N SER A 398 -6.33 22.11 -24.29
CA SER A 398 -5.87 20.77 -24.68
C SER A 398 -4.62 20.82 -25.56
N ALA A 399 -4.59 21.71 -26.55
CA ALA A 399 -3.44 21.89 -27.43
C ALA A 399 -2.20 22.35 -26.66
N MET A 400 -2.33 23.32 -25.74
CA MET A 400 -1.21 23.77 -24.92
C MET A 400 -0.67 22.67 -24.00
N LEU A 401 -1.55 21.87 -23.39
CA LEU A 401 -1.13 20.73 -22.56
C LEU A 401 -0.46 19.63 -23.38
N LEU A 402 -0.96 19.36 -24.59
CA LEU A 402 -0.35 18.40 -25.50
C LEU A 402 1.03 18.86 -25.96
N GLU A 403 1.18 20.14 -26.33
CA GLU A 403 2.47 20.72 -26.74
C GLU A 403 3.47 20.69 -25.58
N ALA A 404 3.04 21.06 -24.37
CA ALA A 404 3.90 21.03 -23.19
C ALA A 404 4.31 19.60 -22.76
N ASN A 405 3.56 18.58 -23.19
CA ASN A 405 3.78 17.17 -22.84
C ASN A 405 3.95 16.28 -24.09
N SER A 406 4.53 16.84 -25.15
CA SER A 406 4.76 16.21 -26.46
C SER A 406 5.54 14.89 -26.35
N ALA A 407 6.66 14.89 -25.62
CA ALA A 407 7.50 13.71 -25.42
C ALA A 407 6.77 12.63 -24.61
N ASP A 408 6.10 13.01 -23.52
CA ASP A 408 5.29 12.06 -22.74
C ASP A 408 4.15 11.47 -23.58
N ASN A 409 3.58 12.24 -24.51
CA ASN A 409 2.55 11.75 -25.42
C ASN A 409 3.12 10.76 -26.44
N ASP A 410 4.24 11.06 -27.09
CA ASP A 410 4.87 10.11 -28.01
C ASP A 410 5.30 8.82 -27.28
N LEU A 411 5.90 8.95 -26.08
CA LEU A 411 6.23 7.82 -25.22
C LEU A 411 4.99 6.97 -24.90
N TYR A 412 3.88 7.59 -24.47
CA TYR A 412 2.65 6.90 -24.16
C TYR A 412 2.06 6.16 -25.37
N GLN A 413 2.06 6.76 -26.56
CA GLN A 413 1.58 6.10 -27.78
C GLN A 413 2.42 4.88 -28.15
N LYS A 414 3.76 4.99 -28.07
CA LYS A 414 4.68 3.87 -28.31
C LYS A 414 4.44 2.72 -27.32
N ILE A 415 4.35 3.03 -26.02
CA ILE A 415 4.10 2.02 -24.98
C ILE A 415 2.72 1.41 -25.15
N GLN A 416 1.70 2.19 -25.50
CA GLN A 416 0.37 1.67 -25.76
C GLN A 416 0.37 0.67 -26.93
N ALA A 417 1.06 0.99 -28.02
CA ALA A 417 1.21 0.07 -29.14
C ALA A 417 1.95 -1.21 -28.74
N GLN A 418 3.05 -1.10 -27.98
CA GLN A 418 3.79 -2.25 -27.46
C GLN A 418 2.95 -3.12 -26.52
N PHE A 419 2.19 -2.51 -25.62
CA PHE A 419 1.28 -3.19 -24.70
C PHE A 419 0.22 -3.98 -25.47
N ASN A 420 -0.44 -3.35 -26.43
CA ASN A 420 -1.46 -4.01 -27.26
C ASN A 420 -0.88 -5.14 -28.09
N ASN A 421 0.31 -4.95 -28.69
CA ASN A 421 0.98 -5.98 -29.48
C ASN A 421 1.41 -7.17 -28.62
N ARG A 422 1.90 -6.92 -27.39
CA ARG A 422 2.43 -7.96 -26.52
C ARG A 422 1.35 -8.69 -25.73
N TYR A 423 0.32 -7.97 -25.29
CA TYR A 423 -0.68 -8.46 -24.34
C TYR A 423 -2.12 -8.40 -24.87
N GLY A 424 -2.33 -8.12 -26.16
CA GLY A 424 -3.66 -8.03 -26.76
C GLY A 424 -4.51 -9.29 -26.54
N ASP A 425 -3.91 -10.48 -26.68
CA ASP A 425 -4.60 -11.76 -26.41
C ASP A 425 -5.05 -11.86 -24.94
N ALA A 426 -4.18 -11.46 -24.01
CA ALA A 426 -4.47 -11.51 -22.58
C ALA A 426 -5.51 -10.46 -22.18
N LEU A 427 -5.47 -9.28 -22.80
CA LEU A 427 -6.48 -8.24 -22.63
C LEU A 427 -7.85 -8.71 -23.15
N ALA A 428 -7.89 -9.35 -24.32
CA ALA A 428 -9.11 -9.90 -24.88
C ALA A 428 -9.69 -11.02 -24.01
N TRP A 429 -8.82 -11.93 -23.53
CA TRP A 429 -9.21 -12.99 -22.60
C TRP A 429 -9.75 -12.42 -21.29
N PHE A 430 -9.04 -11.46 -20.70
CA PHE A 430 -9.48 -10.79 -19.48
C PHE A 430 -10.87 -10.15 -19.65
N ASN A 431 -11.07 -9.41 -20.75
CA ASN A 431 -12.35 -8.76 -21.01
C ASN A 431 -13.49 -9.78 -21.29
N GLY A 432 -13.18 -10.96 -21.82
CA GLY A 432 -14.16 -12.02 -22.07
C GLY A 432 -14.53 -12.83 -20.84
N GLU A 433 -13.55 -13.15 -19.99
CA GLU A 433 -13.71 -14.12 -18.89
C GLU A 433 -13.74 -13.47 -17.50
N MET A 434 -13.10 -12.31 -17.30
CA MET A 434 -12.96 -11.66 -15.98
C MET A 434 -13.86 -10.43 -15.80
N ALA A 435 -14.30 -9.79 -16.89
CA ALA A 435 -15.21 -8.64 -16.84
C ALA A 435 -16.52 -8.90 -16.06
N PRO A 436 -17.13 -10.11 -16.05
CA PRO A 436 -18.32 -10.40 -15.25
C PRO A 436 -18.11 -10.32 -13.73
N PHE A 437 -16.86 -10.34 -13.26
CA PHE A 437 -16.52 -10.33 -11.84
C PHE A 437 -16.06 -8.95 -11.35
N GLN A 438 -16.14 -7.94 -12.22
CA GLN A 438 -15.99 -6.53 -11.83
C GLN A 438 -17.29 -6.07 -11.17
N MET A 439 -17.23 -5.63 -9.91
CA MET A 439 -18.40 -5.10 -9.20
C MET A 439 -19.00 -3.89 -9.97
N PRO A 440 -20.33 -3.84 -10.16
CA PRO A 440 -20.97 -2.65 -10.71
C PRO A 440 -20.71 -1.43 -9.80
N GLY A 441 -19.97 -0.44 -10.31
CA GLY A 441 -19.74 0.85 -9.63
C GLY A 441 -18.63 0.89 -8.58
N ALA A 442 -18.01 -0.25 -8.26
CA ALA A 442 -16.78 -0.35 -7.49
C ALA A 442 -15.75 -1.01 -8.40
N ALA A 443 -14.75 -0.26 -8.86
CA ALA A 443 -13.61 -0.83 -9.57
C ALA A 443 -12.89 -1.81 -8.61
N GLN A 444 -13.38 -3.05 -8.54
CA GLN A 444 -13.04 -4.13 -7.62
C GLN A 444 -13.45 -5.45 -8.28
N PHE A 445 -12.68 -6.51 -8.05
CA PHE A 445 -13.15 -7.88 -8.27
C PHE A 445 -14.04 -8.27 -7.08
N GLU A 446 -15.22 -8.83 -7.33
CA GLU A 446 -15.97 -9.55 -6.30
C GLU A 446 -15.11 -10.69 -5.73
N THR A 447 -15.22 -10.96 -4.43
CA THR A 447 -14.74 -12.24 -3.88
C THR A 447 -15.47 -13.35 -4.63
N LEU A 448 -14.75 -13.98 -5.56
CA LEU A 448 -15.25 -15.06 -6.40
C LEU A 448 -15.72 -16.22 -5.52
N ASN A 449 -17.02 -16.50 -5.48
CA ASN A 449 -17.52 -17.65 -4.73
C ASN A 449 -17.02 -18.94 -5.40
N ALA A 450 -16.45 -19.85 -4.60
CA ALA A 450 -16.06 -21.18 -5.07
C ALA A 450 -17.32 -21.93 -5.54
N GLY A 451 -17.53 -21.97 -6.86
CA GLY A 451 -18.69 -22.58 -7.50
C GLY A 451 -19.19 -21.88 -8.77
N GLU A 452 -18.74 -20.66 -9.05
CA GLU A 452 -19.16 -19.90 -10.25
C GLU A 452 -18.23 -20.07 -11.47
N PHE A 453 -17.24 -20.97 -11.39
CA PHE A 453 -16.27 -21.26 -12.46
C PHE A 453 -16.00 -22.74 -12.70
#